data_AF-A0AAJ0XD43-F1
#
_entry.id   AF-A0AAJ0XD43-F1
#
_cell.length_a   1.000
_cell.length_b   1.000
_cell.length_c   1.000
_cell.angle_alpha   90.00
_cell.angle_beta   90.00
_cell.angle_gamma   90.00
#
_symmetry.space_group_name_H-M   'P 1'
#
loop_
_entity.id
_entity.type
_entity.pdbx_description
1 polymer ?
#
loop_
_entity_poly.entity_id
_entity_poly.type
_entity_poly.pdbx_seq_one_letter_code
_entity_poly.pdbx_strand_id
1 'polypeptide(L)'
;MPRSKTEAVRGLLQLEPDPERQLKYLDFVDIYAHLSEEERMIYQQEHAPEAAALSGFAERFLRQGEARGEARGEARLLRHLLTKRFGEPSESIQQRIENADTDTLTTWFDRALEAQALEDIFFD
;
A
#
# COMPACT_ATOMS: atom_id res chain seq x y z
N MET A 1 1.80 -4.58 33.04
CA MET A 1 2.18 -3.24 32.56
C MET A 1 1.20 -2.74 31.49
N PRO A 2 -0.05 -2.34 31.81
CA PRO A 2 -1.01 -1.94 30.76
C PRO A 2 -1.14 -0.41 30.58
N ARG A 3 -0.82 0.40 31.61
CA ARG A 3 -1.08 1.85 31.61
C ARG A 3 -0.26 2.66 30.59
N SER A 4 0.99 2.27 30.33
CA SER A 4 1.88 3.04 29.45
C SER A 4 1.48 2.99 27.97
N LYS A 5 0.83 1.90 27.52
CA LYS A 5 0.44 1.73 26.11
C LYS A 5 -0.82 2.53 25.77
N THR A 6 -1.82 2.52 26.65
CA THR A 6 -3.02 3.36 26.48
C THR A 6 -2.66 4.84 26.48
N GLU A 7 -1.68 5.25 27.29
CA GLU A 7 -1.12 6.60 27.26
C GLU A 7 -0.34 6.89 25.97
N ALA A 8 0.42 5.93 25.46
CA ALA A 8 1.16 6.08 24.20
C ALA A 8 0.23 6.19 22.98
N VAL A 9 -0.80 5.34 22.88
CA VAL A 9 -1.82 5.39 21.82
C VAL A 9 -2.60 6.70 21.92
N ARG A 10 -3.04 7.08 23.11
CA ARG A 10 -3.76 8.35 23.32
C ARG A 10 -2.89 9.56 23.01
N GLY A 11 -1.62 9.54 23.40
CA GLY A 11 -0.65 10.59 23.07
C GLY A 11 -0.40 10.69 21.57
N LEU A 12 -0.25 9.55 20.88
CA LEU A 12 -0.09 9.51 19.43
C LEU A 12 -1.31 10.09 18.70
N LEU A 13 -2.52 9.69 19.10
CA LEU A 13 -3.76 10.22 18.53
C LEU A 13 -3.95 11.73 18.75
N GLN A 14 -3.36 12.29 19.83
CA GLN A 14 -3.37 13.73 20.11
C GLN A 14 -2.28 14.52 19.39
N LEU A 15 -1.11 13.92 19.20
CA LEU A 15 0.08 14.58 18.65
C LEU A 15 0.14 14.53 17.13
N GLU A 16 -0.43 13.50 16.53
CA GLU A 16 -0.45 13.32 15.08
C GLU A 16 -1.89 13.37 14.57
N PRO A 17 -2.37 14.50 14.01
CA PRO A 17 -3.74 14.60 13.51
C PRO A 17 -3.93 13.90 12.16
N ASP A 18 -2.85 13.57 11.44
CA ASP A 18 -2.92 12.87 10.16
C ASP A 18 -3.25 11.37 10.38
N PRO A 19 -4.42 10.90 9.91
CA PRO A 19 -4.84 9.51 10.08
C PRO A 19 -3.86 8.51 9.46
N GLU A 20 -3.17 8.86 8.36
CA GLU A 20 -2.18 7.98 7.74
C GLU A 20 -0.93 7.79 8.60
N ARG A 21 -0.49 8.86 9.28
CA ARG A 21 0.68 8.80 10.14
C ARG A 21 0.36 8.14 11.48
N GLN A 22 -0.82 8.39 12.04
CA GLN A 22 -1.29 7.66 13.22
C GLN A 22 -1.18 6.14 13.00
N LEU A 23 -1.59 5.63 11.84
CA LEU A 23 -1.52 4.20 11.56
C LEU A 23 -0.11 3.65 11.48
N LYS A 24 0.79 4.37 10.78
CA LYS A 24 2.20 3.98 10.67
C LYS A 24 2.87 3.83 12.04
N TYR A 25 2.47 4.67 13.00
CA TYR A 25 2.99 4.62 14.37
C TYR A 25 2.26 3.61 15.26
N LEU A 26 0.98 3.31 15.00
CA LEU A 26 0.21 2.28 15.70
C LEU A 26 0.69 0.85 15.40
N ASP A 27 1.01 0.54 14.14
CA ASP A 27 1.70 -0.71 13.78
C ASP A 27 3.03 -0.84 14.55
N PHE A 28 3.74 0.28 14.70
CA PHE A 28 4.97 0.34 15.50
C PHE A 28 4.71 0.06 16.98
N VAL A 29 3.62 0.56 17.55
CA VAL A 29 3.23 0.29 18.94
C VAL A 29 2.86 -1.19 19.14
N ASP A 30 2.20 -1.84 18.17
CA ASP A 30 1.85 -3.27 18.27
C ASP A 30 3.06 -4.20 18.08
N ILE A 31 3.97 -3.87 17.16
CA ILE A 31 5.22 -4.60 16.94
C ILE A 31 6.17 -4.43 18.13
N TYR A 32 6.31 -3.22 18.68
CA TYR A 32 7.20 -2.97 19.81
C TYR A 32 6.62 -3.42 21.15
N ALA A 33 5.30 -3.38 21.34
CA ALA A 33 4.68 -3.75 22.63
C ALA A 33 4.64 -5.26 22.90
N HIS A 34 4.98 -6.13 21.93
CA HIS A 34 5.03 -7.59 22.09
C HIS A 34 3.81 -8.17 22.85
N LEU A 35 2.61 -7.62 22.60
CA LEU A 35 1.43 -8.07 23.32
C LEU A 35 1.14 -9.53 23.00
N SER A 36 0.83 -10.32 24.03
CA SER A 36 0.26 -11.64 23.83
C SER A 36 -1.16 -11.53 23.26
N GLU A 37 -1.67 -12.62 22.69
CA GLU A 37 -3.07 -12.74 22.23
C GLU A 37 -4.08 -12.33 23.32
N GLU A 38 -3.79 -12.70 24.57
CA GLU A 38 -4.63 -12.41 25.75
C GLU A 38 -4.69 -10.92 26.08
N GLU A 39 -3.54 -10.24 26.02
CA GLU A 39 -3.46 -8.79 26.28
C GLU A 39 -4.13 -7.98 25.16
N ARG A 40 -4.06 -8.46 23.91
CA ARG A 40 -4.81 -7.88 22.79
C ARG A 40 -6.32 -7.98 22.99
N MET A 41 -6.80 -9.15 23.44
CA MET A 41 -8.22 -9.38 23.69
C MET A 41 -8.77 -8.48 24.80
N ILE A 42 -8.03 -8.32 25.91
CA ILE A 42 -8.40 -7.41 27.00
C ILE A 42 -8.45 -5.96 26.50
N TYR A 43 -7.43 -5.52 25.76
CA TYR A 43 -7.40 -4.18 25.19
C TYR A 43 -8.58 -3.92 24.24
N GLN A 44 -8.90 -4.86 23.34
CA GLN A 44 -10.03 -4.75 22.43
C GLN A 44 -11.38 -4.65 23.15
N GLN A 45 -11.56 -5.37 24.26
CA GLN A 45 -12.79 -5.29 25.06
C GLN A 45 -12.92 -3.98 25.82
N GLU A 46 -11.83 -3.51 26.46
CA GLU A 46 -11.86 -2.27 27.26
C GLU A 46 -11.93 -1.01 26.38
N HIS A 47 -11.48 -1.11 25.13
CA HIS A 47 -11.35 0.01 24.19
C HIS A 47 -12.06 -0.27 22.85
N ALA A 48 -13.29 -0.80 22.92
CA ALA A 48 -14.07 -1.22 21.75
C ALA A 48 -14.18 -0.18 20.60
N PRO A 49 -14.45 1.12 20.84
CA PRO A 49 -14.53 2.10 19.76
C PRO A 49 -13.16 2.42 19.13
N GLU A 50 -12.09 2.49 19.93
CA GLU A 50 -10.73 2.69 19.43
C GLU A 50 -10.27 1.45 18.64
N ALA A 51 -10.54 0.24 19.15
CA ALA A 51 -10.24 -1.03 18.49
C ALA A 51 -10.95 -1.19 17.14
N ALA A 52 -12.23 -0.80 17.05
CA ALA A 52 -12.98 -0.84 15.80
C ALA A 52 -12.43 0.14 14.74
N ALA A 53 -12.06 1.36 15.16
CA ALA A 53 -11.46 2.34 14.27
C ALA A 53 -10.09 1.87 13.75
N LEU A 54 -9.27 1.28 14.62
CA LEU A 54 -7.97 0.70 14.28
C LEU A 54 -8.12 -0.46 13.29
N SER A 55 -9.06 -1.37 13.53
CA SER A 55 -9.31 -2.52 12.64
C SER A 55 -9.76 -2.08 11.24
N GLY A 56 -10.74 -1.18 11.15
CA GLY A 56 -11.22 -0.69 9.86
C GLY A 56 -10.17 0.14 9.10
N PHE A 57 -9.21 0.76 9.79
CA PHE A 57 -8.09 1.42 9.14
C PHE A 57 -7.04 0.41 8.66
N ALA A 58 -6.63 -0.54 9.52
CA ALA A 58 -5.67 -1.57 9.16
C ALA A 58 -6.11 -2.33 7.90
N GLU A 59 -7.40 -2.66 7.81
CA GLU A 59 -7.98 -3.32 6.63
C GLU A 59 -7.84 -2.47 5.36
N ARG A 60 -8.10 -1.15 5.44
CA ARG A 60 -7.91 -0.24 4.29
C ARG A 60 -6.43 -0.12 3.90
N PHE A 61 -5.53 -0.07 4.87
CA PHE A 61 -4.10 0.08 4.62
C PHE A 61 -3.50 -1.19 3.99
N LEU A 62 -3.90 -2.37 4.47
CA LEU A 62 -3.54 -3.65 3.86
C LEU A 62 -4.04 -3.71 2.42
N ARG A 63 -5.32 -3.41 2.18
CA ARG A 63 -5.90 -3.37 0.82
C ARG A 63 -5.16 -2.39 -0.09
N GLN A 64 -4.81 -1.21 0.40
CA GLN A 64 -4.04 -0.22 -0.37
C GLN A 64 -2.61 -0.71 -0.63
N GLY A 65 -1.98 -1.38 0.32
CA GLY A 65 -0.66 -1.98 0.19
C GLY A 65 -0.64 -3.11 -0.85
N GLU A 66 -1.63 -3.98 -0.82
CA GLU A 66 -1.83 -5.05 -1.81
C GLU A 66 -2.02 -4.48 -3.22
N ALA A 67 -2.95 -3.54 -3.40
CA ALA A 67 -3.19 -2.89 -4.69
C ALA A 67 -1.94 -2.16 -5.23
N ARG A 68 -1.19 -1.45 -4.36
CA ARG A 68 0.09 -0.82 -4.74
C ARG A 68 1.14 -1.86 -5.11
N GLY A 69 1.18 -3.00 -4.41
CA GLY A 69 2.10 -4.10 -4.67
C GLY A 69 1.83 -4.75 -6.04
N GLU A 70 0.56 -4.98 -6.35
CA GLU A 70 0.07 -5.52 -7.62
C GLU A 70 0.44 -4.59 -8.78
N ALA A 71 0.05 -3.31 -8.72
CA ALA A 71 0.39 -2.32 -9.75
C ALA A 71 1.91 -2.21 -10.00
N ARG A 72 2.73 -2.22 -8.93
CA ARG A 72 4.20 -2.23 -9.06
C ARG A 72 4.73 -3.49 -9.72
N GLY A 73 4.13 -4.64 -9.43
CA GLY A 73 4.46 -5.92 -10.05
C GLY A 73 4.17 -5.90 -11.55
N GLU A 74 2.98 -5.47 -11.93
CA GLU A 74 2.56 -5.33 -13.33
C GLU A 74 3.40 -4.33 -14.09
N ALA A 75 3.63 -3.13 -13.54
CA ALA A 75 4.48 -2.10 -14.12
C ALA A 75 5.90 -2.63 -14.40
N ARG A 76 6.47 -3.38 -13.46
CA ARG A 76 7.78 -4.02 -13.62
C ARG A 76 7.78 -5.04 -14.77
N LEU A 77 6.76 -5.88 -14.87
CA LEU A 77 6.65 -6.89 -15.93
C LEU A 77 6.43 -6.25 -17.30
N LEU A 78 5.57 -5.23 -17.38
CA LEU A 78 5.36 -4.46 -18.60
C LEU A 78 6.66 -3.82 -19.07
N ARG A 79 7.38 -3.11 -18.18
CA ARG A 79 8.69 -2.52 -18.54
C ARG A 79 9.66 -3.60 -19.03
N HIS A 80 9.71 -4.76 -18.38
CA HIS A 80 10.54 -5.87 -18.82
C HIS A 80 10.18 -6.35 -20.23
N LEU A 81 8.90 -6.50 -20.54
CA LEU A 81 8.41 -6.86 -21.86
C LEU A 81 8.81 -5.81 -22.91
N LEU A 82 8.60 -4.52 -22.63
CA LEU A 82 8.94 -3.44 -23.53
C LEU A 82 10.45 -3.38 -23.81
N THR A 83 11.28 -3.50 -22.77
CA THR A 83 12.75 -3.58 -22.93
C THR A 83 13.15 -4.76 -23.82
N LYS A 84 12.46 -5.90 -23.73
CA LYS A 84 12.74 -7.09 -24.56
C LYS A 84 12.32 -6.92 -26.02
N ARG A 85 11.19 -6.25 -26.29
CA ARG A 85 10.66 -6.08 -27.65
C ARG A 85 11.28 -4.89 -28.39
N PHE A 86 11.47 -3.78 -27.69
CA PHE A 86 11.77 -2.48 -28.29
C PHE A 86 13.08 -1.85 -27.78
N GLY A 87 13.72 -2.45 -26.78
CA GLY A 87 14.84 -1.83 -26.07
C GLY A 87 14.38 -0.90 -24.95
N GLU A 88 15.33 -0.27 -24.27
CA GLU A 88 15.05 0.50 -23.05
C GLU A 88 14.08 1.68 -23.32
N PRO A 89 12.90 1.72 -22.67
CA PRO A 89 11.96 2.83 -22.85
C PRO A 89 12.54 4.14 -22.32
N SER A 90 12.10 5.27 -22.89
CA SER A 90 12.47 6.59 -22.39
C SER A 90 11.99 6.81 -20.94
N GLU A 91 12.66 7.70 -20.21
CA GLU A 91 12.32 8.00 -18.81
C GLU A 91 10.87 8.46 -18.65
N SER A 92 10.33 9.20 -19.61
CA SER A 92 8.92 9.63 -19.59
C SER A 92 7.93 8.46 -19.69
N ILE A 93 8.24 7.45 -20.52
CA ILE A 93 7.44 6.22 -20.60
C ILE A 93 7.57 5.41 -19.31
N GLN A 94 8.77 5.30 -18.76
CA GLN A 94 8.98 4.59 -17.49
C GLN A 94 8.16 5.21 -16.36
N GLN A 95 8.19 6.54 -16.22
CA GLN A 95 7.37 7.25 -15.24
C GLN A 95 5.87 7.07 -15.49
N ARG A 96 5.43 7.05 -16.75
CA ARG A 96 4.02 6.82 -17.09
C ARG A 96 3.57 5.40 -16.69
N ILE A 97 4.42 4.40 -16.89
CA ILE A 97 4.17 3.00 -16.45
C ILE A 97 4.13 2.90 -14.92
N GLU A 98 5.08 3.52 -14.22
CA GLU A 98 5.17 3.42 -12.76
C GLU A 98 4.00 4.08 -12.01
N ASN A 99 3.30 5.02 -12.64
CA ASN A 99 2.17 5.74 -12.05
C ASN A 99 0.79 5.26 -12.53
N ALA A 100 0.73 4.28 -13.43
CA ALA A 100 -0.51 3.74 -13.95
C ALA A 100 -1.18 2.76 -12.96
N ASP A 101 -2.51 2.68 -13.02
CA ASP A 101 -3.27 1.65 -12.31
C ASP A 101 -3.21 0.30 -13.05
N THR A 102 -3.65 -0.76 -12.37
CA THR A 102 -3.63 -2.14 -12.87
C THR A 102 -4.42 -2.32 -14.17
N ASP A 103 -5.56 -1.65 -14.32
CA ASP A 103 -6.40 -1.76 -15.51
C ASP A 103 -5.71 -1.16 -16.75
N THR A 104 -5.07 0.00 -16.55
CA THR A 104 -4.27 0.66 -17.59
C THR A 104 -3.03 -0.18 -17.94
N LEU A 105 -2.35 -0.73 -16.94
CA LEU A 105 -1.17 -1.59 -17.12
C LEU A 105 -1.51 -2.87 -17.88
N THR A 106 -2.63 -3.51 -17.56
CA THR A 106 -3.14 -4.70 -18.26
C THR A 106 -3.46 -4.37 -19.72
N THR A 107 -4.12 -3.24 -19.96
CA THR A 107 -4.42 -2.78 -21.32
C THR A 107 -3.15 -2.56 -22.15
N TRP A 108 -2.13 -1.93 -21.56
CA TRP A 108 -0.85 -1.75 -22.23
C TRP A 108 -0.09 -3.05 -22.41
N PHE A 109 -0.20 -4.01 -21.49
CA PHE A 109 0.37 -5.34 -21.63
C PHE A 109 -0.20 -6.06 -22.86
N ASP A 110 -1.53 -6.08 -23.02
CA ASP A 110 -2.19 -6.73 -24.16
C ASP A 110 -1.77 -6.08 -25.48
N ARG A 111 -1.77 -4.74 -25.55
CA ARG A 111 -1.27 -4.00 -26.72
C ARG A 111 0.20 -4.31 -27.01
N ALA A 112 1.01 -4.41 -25.96
CA ALA A 112 2.43 -4.74 -26.05
C ALA A 112 2.70 -6.18 -26.51
N LEU A 113 1.71 -7.03 -26.74
CA LEU A 113 1.92 -8.33 -27.39
C LEU A 113 1.92 -8.22 -28.92
N GLU A 114 1.14 -7.29 -29.48
CA GLU A 114 0.89 -7.18 -30.93
C GLU A 114 1.53 -5.94 -31.57
N ALA A 115 1.80 -4.90 -30.77
CA ALA A 115 2.38 -3.63 -31.19
C ALA A 115 3.67 -3.79 -32.00
N GLN A 116 3.87 -2.92 -32.99
CA GLN A 116 5.10 -2.88 -33.80
C GLN A 116 6.05 -1.79 -33.33
N ALA A 117 5.55 -0.79 -32.59
CA ALA A 117 6.34 0.26 -31.96
C ALA A 117 5.75 0.67 -30.60
N LEU A 118 6.50 1.45 -29.81
CA LEU A 118 6.05 1.91 -28.48
C LEU A 118 4.83 2.83 -28.58
N GLU A 119 4.72 3.59 -29.67
CA GLU A 119 3.61 4.50 -29.93
C GLU A 119 2.27 3.76 -30.04
N ASP A 120 2.27 2.49 -30.50
CA ASP A 120 1.09 1.63 -30.62
C ASP A 120 0.54 1.15 -29.26
N ILE A 121 1.22 1.48 -28.16
CA ILE A 121 0.87 0.99 -26.81
C ILE A 121 0.23 2.11 -26.01
N PHE A 122 0.80 3.30 -26.11
CA PHE A 122 0.57 4.44 -25.23
C PHE A 122 -0.39 5.51 -25.77
N PHE A 123 -1.12 5.22 -26.85
CA PHE A 123 -2.20 6.07 -27.31
C PHE A 123 -3.41 5.95 -26.35
N ASP A 124 -3.91 7.09 -25.88
CA ASP A 124 -5.18 7.18 -25.14
C ASP A 124 -6.33 7.41 -26.14
#